data_AF-A0A352EU71-F1
#
_entry.id   AF-A0A352EU71-F1
#
_cell.length_a   1.000
_cell.length_b   1.000
_cell.length_c   1.000
_cell.angle_alpha   90.00
_cell.angle_beta   90.00
_cell.angle_gamma   90.00
#
_symmetry.space_group_name_H-M   'P 1'
#
loop_
_entity.id
_entity.type
_entity.pdbx_description
1 polymer ?
#
loop_
_entity_poly.entity_id
_entity_poly.type
_entity_poly.pdbx_seq_one_letter_code
_entity_poly.pdbx_strand_id
1 'polypeptide(L)' 'MKVRFHAEARAEIREAHKWYYERSPLNAIAFAHAVENAVSGIRQAPTGYPLAEHGTRKFVLQ' A
#
# COMPACT_ATOMS: atom_id res chain seq x y z
N MET A 1 16.44 -4.21 -2.95
CA MET A 1 16.12 -2.89 -2.37
C MET A 1 15.25 -3.06 -1.13
N LYS A 2 15.52 -2.33 -0.03
CA LYS A 2 14.73 -2.40 1.21
C LYS A 2 13.64 -1.32 1.19
N VAL A 3 12.38 -1.72 1.39
CA VAL A 3 11.26 -0.77 1.52
C VAL A 3 11.15 -0.33 2.98
N ARG A 4 10.92 0.97 3.19
CA ARG A 4 10.64 1.56 4.50
C ARG A 4 9.36 2.35 4.41
N PHE A 5 8.47 2.14 5.38
CA PHE A 5 7.26 2.94 5.53
C PHE A 5 7.55 4.13 6.44
N HIS A 6 7.01 5.30 6.07
CA HIS A 6 6.83 6.40 7.00
C HIS A 6 5.94 5.96 8.17
N ALA A 7 6.10 6.57 9.34
CA ALA A 7 5.33 6.18 10.54
C ALA A 7 3.82 6.38 10.33
N GLU A 8 3.43 7.49 9.69
CA GLU A 8 2.04 7.81 9.37
C GLU A 8 1.46 6.83 8.35
N ALA A 9 2.17 6.54 7.25
CA ALA A 9 1.74 5.55 6.26
C ALA A 9 1.50 4.17 6.90
N ARG A 10 2.33 3.78 7.89
CA ARG A 10 2.10 2.54 8.63
C ARG A 10 0.84 2.61 9.51
N ALA A 11 0.53 3.77 10.08
CA ALA A 11 -0.70 3.98 10.85
C ALA A 11 -1.94 3.89 9.94
N GLU A 12 -1.90 4.55 8.79
CA GLU A 12 -2.98 4.52 7.79
C GLU A 12 -3.29 3.11 7.30
N ILE A 13 -2.26 2.30 6.98
CA ILE A 13 -2.46 0.90 6.56
C ILE A 13 -3.18 0.10 7.66
N ARG A 14 -2.81 0.29 8.93
CA ARG A 14 -3.46 -0.40 10.06
C ARG A 14 -4.90 0.05 10.26
N GLU A 15 -5.15 1.35 10.15
CA GLU A 15 -6.50 1.91 10.29
C GLU A 15 -7.42 1.43 9.17
N ALA A 16 -6.95 1.46 7.91
CA ALA A 16 -7.67 0.93 6.77
C ALA A 16 -7.98 -0.56 6.94
N HIS A 17 -6.99 -1.37 7.35
CA HIS A 17 -7.22 -2.79 7.62
C HIS A 17 -8.29 -2.99 8.70
N LYS A 18 -8.24 -2.23 9.81
CA LYS A 18 -9.26 -2.30 10.87
C LYS A 18 -10.64 -1.94 10.33
N TRP A 19 -10.75 -0.87 9.55
CA TRP A 19 -12.01 -0.43 8.94
C TRP A 19 -12.63 -1.51 8.04
N TYR A 20 -11.81 -2.19 7.23
CA TYR A 20 -12.27 -3.32 6.43
C TYR A 20 -12.67 -4.51 7.30
N TYR A 21 -11.88 -4.83 8.32
CA TYR A 21 -12.10 -5.98 9.19
C TYR A 21 -13.42 -5.90 9.95
N GLU A 22 -13.75 -4.72 10.47
CA GLU A 22 -15.03 -4.45 11.15
C GLU A 22 -16.25 -4.71 10.25
N ARG A 23 -16.08 -4.63 8.93
CA ARG A 23 -17.16 -4.85 7.93
C ARG A 23 -17.14 -6.26 7.37
N SER A 24 -15.96 -6.78 7.05
CA SER A 24 -15.73 -8.11 6.49
C SER A 24 -14.27 -8.50 6.69
N PRO A 25 -13.98 -9.53 7.50
CA PRO A 25 -12.62 -10.06 7.63
C PRO A 25 -11.99 -10.47 6.30
N LEU A 26 -12.79 -10.95 5.34
CA LEU A 26 -12.31 -11.31 4.01
C LEU A 26 -11.82 -10.07 3.24
N ASN A 27 -12.51 -8.93 3.35
CA ASN A 27 -12.07 -7.69 2.71
C ASN A 27 -10.78 -7.15 3.32
N ALA A 28 -10.58 -7.34 4.63
CA ALA A 28 -9.33 -6.95 5.29
C ALA A 28 -8.14 -7.77 4.80
N ILE A 29 -8.34 -9.09 4.61
CA ILE A 29 -7.35 -9.99 4.01
C ILE A 29 -7.05 -9.55 2.57
N ALA A 30 -8.07 -9.31 1.75
CA ALA A 30 -7.90 -8.85 0.38
C ALA A 30 -7.13 -7.52 0.30
N PHE A 31 -7.47 -6.55 1.16
CA PHE A 31 -6.75 -5.29 1.28
C PHE A 31 -5.27 -5.49 1.65
N ALA A 32 -4.97 -6.33 2.66
CA ALA A 32 -3.60 -6.62 3.06
C ALA A 32 -2.78 -7.23 1.90
N HIS A 33 -3.36 -8.15 1.15
CA HIS A 33 -2.73 -8.73 -0.03
C HIS A 33 -2.50 -7.70 -1.14
N ALA A 34 -3.46 -6.82 -1.40
CA ALA A 34 -3.31 -5.75 -2.39
C ALA A 34 -2.14 -4.82 -2.03
N VAL A 35 -2.01 -4.43 -0.76
CA VAL A 35 -0.89 -3.61 -0.26
C VAL A 35 0.45 -4.35 -0.40
N GLU A 36 0.54 -5.62 0.00
CA GLU A 36 1.77 -6.41 -0.12
C GLU A 36 2.19 -6.56 -1.59
N ASN A 37 1.25 -6.83 -2.49
CA ASN A 37 1.50 -6.93 -3.92
C ASN A 37 2.00 -5.62 -4.51
N ALA A 38 1.40 -4.50 -4.13
CA ALA A 38 1.85 -3.16 -4.55
C ALA A 38 3.27 -2.88 -4.08
N VAL A 39 3.59 -3.17 -2.82
CA VAL A 39 4.93 -2.98 -2.24
C VAL A 39 5.97 -3.86 -2.94
N SER A 40 5.61 -5.11 -3.25
CA SER A 40 6.47 -6.02 -4.00
C SER A 40 6.75 -5.50 -5.41
N GLY A 41 5.73 -5.00 -6.12
CA GLY A 41 5.87 -4.38 -7.45
C GLY A 41 6.75 -3.12 -7.42
N ILE A 42 6.52 -2.22 -6.46
CA ILE A 42 7.34 -1.03 -6.23
C ILE A 42 8.79 -1.40 -5.95
N ARG A 43 9.03 -2.48 -5.20
CA ARG A 43 10.39 -2.95 -4.93
C ARG A 43 11.10 -3.46 -6.18
N GLN A 44 10.37 -4.07 -7.13
CA GLN A 44 10.92 -4.60 -8.37
C GLN A 44 11.16 -3.52 -9.43
N ALA A 45 10.25 -2.55 -9.55
CA ALA A 45 10.33 -1.46 -10.55
C ALA A 45 10.02 -0.09 -9.93
N PRO A 46 10.93 0.48 -9.11
CA PRO A 46 10.65 1.71 -8.35
C PRO A 46 10.35 2.93 -9.23
N THR A 47 10.90 2.95 -10.44
CA THR A 47 10.71 4.02 -11.43
C THR A 47 9.62 3.71 -12.47
N GLY A 48 8.93 2.57 -12.34
CA GLY A 48 7.93 2.10 -13.30
C GLY A 48 6.54 2.77 -13.17
N TYR A 49 6.30 3.52 -12.10
CA TYR A 49 5.01 4.15 -11.82
C TYR A 49 4.99 5.63 -12.20
N PRO A 50 3.86 6.20 -12.64
CA PRO A 50 3.78 7.60 -13.03
C PRO A 50 4.25 8.55 -11.92
N LEU A 51 4.96 9.60 -12.33
CA LEU A 51 5.30 10.70 -11.43
C LEU A 51 4.02 11.42 -10.99
N ALA A 52 4.01 11.80 -9.73
CA ALA A 52 3.04 12.72 -9.13
C ALA A 52 3.80 13.95 -8.62
N GLU A 53 3.10 14.79 -7.86
CA GLU A 53 3.68 16.03 -7.32
C GLU A 53 4.88 15.76 -6.40
N HIS A 54 5.76 16.75 -6.27
CA HIS A 54 6.89 16.73 -5.34
C HIS A 54 7.84 15.53 -5.50
N GLY A 55 7.97 15.00 -6.72
CA GLY A 55 8.86 13.86 -7.02
C GLY A 55 8.34 12.52 -6.48
N THR A 56 7.08 12.46 -6.07
CA THR A 56 6.43 11.22 -5.65
C THR A 56 5.98 10.39 -6.84
N ARG A 57 5.57 9.14 -6.59
CA ARG A 57 4.98 8.25 -7.59
C ARG A 57 3.71 7.63 -7.02
N LYS A 58 2.72 7.39 -7.88
CA LYS A 58 1.41 6.87 -7.47
C LYS A 58 1.20 5.43 -7.94
N PHE A 59 0.76 4.58 -7.02
CA PHE A 59 0.24 3.26 -7.30
C PHE A 59 -1.24 3.23 -6.88
N VAL A 60 -2.13 2.74 -7.73
CA VAL A 60 -3.54 2.56 -7.39
C VAL A 60 -3.76 1.09 -7.07
N LEU A 61 -4.21 0.80 -5.85
CA LEU A 61 -4.58 -0.56 -5.45
C LEU A 61 -5.77 -1.04 -6.30
N GLN A 62 -5.72 -2.30 -6.74
CA GLN A 62 -6.78 -2.99 -7.46
C GLN A 62 -7.69 -3.72 -6.48
#